data_AF-A0A2C9LKY2-F1
#
_entry.id   AF-A0A2C9LKY2-F1
#
_cell.length_a   1.000
_cell.length_b   1.000
_cell.length_c   1.000
_cell.angle_alpha   90.00
_cell.angle_beta   90.00
_cell.angle_gamma   90.00
#
_symmetry.space_group_name_H-M   'P 1'
#
loop_
_entity.id
_entity.type
_entity.pdbx_description
1 polymer ?
#
loop_
_entity_poly.entity_id
_entity_poly.type
_entity_poly.pdbx_seq_one_letter_code
_entity_poly.pdbx_strand_id
1 'polypeptide(L)'
;MPLSNLFYLVEALKEIFPSWSTLVEEMCDDRSQTSVCLPFQMVLNLVASREVELQKGSAFVPLKLLKEVLQEQHQAVMSAFVQQARHAREAAIKDERIKRLAAVFKQVYRSEFKSSVDIQQNSTPLRLPELSSKEILFPPCMGNLMKALRHHHRLKHQDRIQLTLFLKELGLPLHDALLLWKHEYSKPDTSGDHKGWQGSEKKYIYNIQHLYGLQGGMINYRAHSCPSIQGRLLSCGDHGGCPFTVKDKTVLSSLAEDVGMKLSDLPLLERLSETRDFTSACQLYMLLMKLKVKREDNRSSNPNHTINDNEYETVTNVLHKSKNGIDASCKCKNGIDAPYKCKNGIDTPCKCKNGIDAPYKCKNGMVLHGAW
;
A
#
# COMPACT_ATOMS: atom_id res chain seq x y z
N MET A 1 6.28 -24.88 21.58
CA MET A 1 5.99 -25.19 20.16
C MET A 1 7.01 -24.53 19.22
N PRO A 2 7.23 -23.19 19.20
CA PRO A 2 8.17 -22.60 18.23
C PRO A 2 9.66 -22.89 18.54
N LEU A 3 10.03 -22.85 19.83
CA LEU A 3 11.41 -23.11 20.26
C LEU A 3 11.84 -24.58 20.05
N SER A 4 10.90 -25.52 20.20
CA SER A 4 11.18 -26.94 19.92
C SER A 4 11.51 -27.16 18.45
N ASN A 5 10.81 -26.49 17.54
CA ASN A 5 11.09 -26.57 16.11
C ASN A 5 12.48 -26.01 15.77
N LEU A 6 12.86 -24.87 16.36
CA LEU A 6 14.23 -24.33 16.20
C LEU A 6 15.29 -25.30 16.72
N PHE A 7 15.04 -25.93 17.87
CA PHE A 7 15.95 -26.94 18.41
C PHE A 7 16.13 -28.11 17.43
N TYR A 8 15.03 -28.68 16.93
CA TYR A 8 15.10 -29.76 15.94
C TYR A 8 15.83 -29.36 14.65
N LEU A 9 15.57 -28.14 14.16
CA LEU A 9 16.26 -27.62 12.98
C LEU A 9 17.77 -27.52 13.20
N VAL A 10 18.20 -26.98 14.35
CA VAL A 10 19.62 -26.84 14.68
C VAL A 10 20.29 -28.20 14.84
N GLU A 11 19.64 -29.16 15.50
CA GLU A 11 20.17 -30.52 15.64
C GLU A 11 20.28 -31.21 14.27
N ALA A 12 19.26 -31.12 13.42
CA ALA A 12 19.30 -31.67 12.06
C ALA A 12 20.42 -31.06 11.21
N LEU A 13 20.72 -29.77 11.39
CA LEU A 13 21.82 -29.11 10.70
C LEU A 13 23.19 -29.58 11.22
N LYS A 14 23.36 -29.75 12.54
CA LYS A 14 24.62 -30.22 13.12
C LYS A 14 24.98 -31.66 12.73
N GLU A 15 23.98 -32.51 12.51
CA GLU A 15 24.20 -33.87 12.03
C GLU A 15 24.84 -33.91 10.63
N ILE A 16 24.57 -32.89 9.81
CA ILE A 16 25.03 -32.82 8.41
C ILE A 16 26.29 -31.96 8.30
N PHE A 17 26.37 -30.86 9.05
CA PHE A 17 27.43 -29.86 8.92
C PHE A 17 28.32 -29.81 10.17
N PRO A 18 29.64 -30.01 10.04
CA PRO A 18 30.56 -29.94 11.17
C PRO A 18 30.72 -28.52 11.73
N SER A 19 30.38 -27.49 10.93
CA SER A 19 30.44 -26.09 11.34
C SER A 19 29.38 -25.24 10.63
N TRP A 20 29.08 -24.07 11.18
CA TRP A 20 28.24 -23.08 10.49
C TRP A 20 28.88 -22.54 9.21
N SER A 21 30.22 -22.52 9.13
CA SER A 21 30.93 -22.09 7.91
C SER A 21 30.69 -23.06 6.75
N THR A 22 30.74 -24.37 7.00
CA THR A 22 30.48 -25.39 5.98
C THR A 22 29.02 -25.37 5.52
N LEU A 23 28.06 -25.13 6.43
CA LEU A 23 26.67 -24.90 6.03
C LEU A 23 26.55 -23.69 5.09
N VAL A 24 27.17 -22.56 5.43
CA VAL A 24 27.06 -21.33 4.63
C VAL A 24 27.72 -21.50 3.26
N GLU A 25 28.88 -22.17 3.19
CA GLU A 25 29.54 -22.51 1.92
C GLU A 25 28.62 -23.36 1.03
N GLU A 26 28.02 -24.40 1.59
CA GLU A 26 27.13 -25.31 0.86
C GLU A 26 25.81 -24.62 0.45
N MET A 27 25.26 -23.73 1.29
CA MET A 27 24.11 -22.90 0.95
C MET A 27 24.39 -21.91 -0.18
N CYS A 28 25.65 -21.53 -0.39
CA CYS A 28 26.05 -20.63 -1.48
C CYS A 28 26.38 -21.38 -2.78
N ASP A 29 26.53 -22.71 -2.75
CA ASP A 29 26.76 -23.50 -3.96
C ASP A 29 25.42 -23.92 -4.60
N ASP A 30 25.07 -23.27 -5.71
CA ASP A 30 23.86 -23.57 -6.49
C ASP A 30 23.83 -25.01 -7.04
N ARG A 31 24.96 -25.73 -7.03
CA ARG A 31 25.05 -27.15 -7.46
C ARG A 31 24.80 -28.12 -6.32
N SER A 32 24.71 -27.66 -5.08
CA SER A 32 24.46 -28.53 -3.94
C SER A 32 23.12 -29.26 -4.08
N GLN A 33 23.16 -30.58 -3.94
CA GLN A 33 21.98 -31.44 -3.85
C GLN A 33 21.66 -31.84 -2.40
N THR A 34 22.39 -31.26 -1.45
CA THR A 34 22.28 -31.59 -0.04
C THR A 34 20.88 -31.18 0.47
N SER A 35 20.25 -32.10 1.19
CA SER A 35 18.91 -31.92 1.76
C SER A 35 18.94 -32.20 3.25
N VAL A 36 18.19 -31.41 4.01
CA VAL A 36 18.03 -31.55 5.47
C VAL A 36 16.71 -32.25 5.75
N CYS A 37 16.76 -33.29 6.58
CA CYS A 37 15.57 -34.04 6.99
C CYS A 37 14.90 -33.35 8.18
N LEU A 38 13.64 -32.92 8.03
CA LEU A 38 12.88 -32.24 9.08
C LEU A 38 11.49 -32.86 9.22
N PRO A 39 10.85 -32.81 10.41
CA PRO A 39 9.43 -33.15 10.53
C PRO A 39 8.57 -32.33 9.56
N PHE A 40 7.68 -32.98 8.81
CA PHE A 40 6.93 -32.29 7.74
C PHE A 40 6.06 -31.13 8.27
N GLN A 41 5.63 -31.20 9.54
CA GLN A 41 4.86 -30.15 10.21
C GLN A 41 5.62 -28.83 10.34
N MET A 42 6.95 -28.84 10.22
CA MET A 42 7.77 -27.64 10.26
C MET A 42 7.83 -26.90 8.92
N VAL A 43 7.43 -27.54 7.83
CA VAL A 43 7.59 -27.03 6.45
C VAL A 43 6.30 -27.20 5.62
N LEU A 44 5.15 -26.98 6.26
CA LEU A 44 3.84 -27.18 5.64
C LEU A 44 3.64 -26.38 4.34
N ASN A 45 4.25 -25.19 4.24
CA ASN A 45 4.16 -24.36 3.03
C ASN A 45 4.87 -25.02 1.84
N LEU A 46 6.08 -25.55 2.07
CA LEU A 46 6.84 -26.29 1.04
C LEU A 46 6.16 -27.61 0.66
N VAL A 47 5.47 -28.24 1.61
CA VAL A 47 4.63 -29.42 1.33
C VAL A 47 3.43 -29.05 0.46
N ALA A 48 2.76 -27.93 0.77
CA ALA A 48 1.61 -27.47 0.01
C ALA A 48 1.95 -27.07 -1.44
N SER A 49 3.14 -26.50 -1.66
CA SER A 49 3.68 -26.18 -2.99
C SER A 49 4.30 -27.38 -3.72
N ARG A 50 4.42 -28.54 -3.05
CA ARG A 50 5.07 -29.76 -3.57
C ARG A 50 6.55 -29.55 -3.93
N GLU A 51 7.25 -28.75 -3.14
CA GLU A 51 8.66 -28.43 -3.35
C GLU A 51 9.63 -29.34 -2.57
N VAL A 52 9.09 -30.23 -1.73
CA VAL A 52 9.85 -31.16 -0.90
C VAL A 52 9.30 -32.58 -1.00
N GLU A 53 10.19 -33.56 -0.89
CA GLU A 53 9.80 -34.97 -0.83
C GLU A 53 9.44 -35.37 0.60
N LEU A 54 8.41 -36.21 0.74
CA LEU A 54 7.95 -36.71 2.03
C LEU A 54 8.20 -38.21 2.17
N GLN A 55 8.75 -38.61 3.31
CA GLN A 55 8.93 -40.02 3.66
C GLN A 55 8.69 -40.24 5.14
N LYS A 56 7.75 -41.14 5.48
CA LYS A 56 7.48 -41.58 6.87
C LYS A 56 7.32 -40.42 7.88
N GLY A 57 6.64 -39.33 7.50
CA GLY A 57 6.42 -38.16 8.36
C GLY A 57 7.59 -37.17 8.42
N SER A 58 8.62 -37.36 7.60
CA SER A 58 9.71 -36.40 7.42
C SER A 58 9.66 -35.79 6.04
N ALA A 59 10.14 -34.55 5.92
CA ALA A 59 10.33 -33.82 4.69
C ALA A 59 11.83 -33.64 4.44
N PHE A 60 12.26 -33.90 3.20
CA PHE A 60 13.62 -33.63 2.74
C PHE A 60 13.65 -32.26 2.10
N VAL A 61 14.25 -31.31 2.81
CA VAL A 61 14.30 -29.91 2.40
C VAL A 61 15.64 -29.63 1.72
N PRO A 62 15.68 -29.32 0.43
CA PRO A 62 16.89 -28.88 -0.24
C PRO A 62 17.47 -27.63 0.43
N LEU A 63 18.79 -27.54 0.57
CA LEU A 63 19.45 -26.40 1.25
C LEU A 63 19.07 -25.04 0.66
N LYS A 64 18.82 -24.95 -0.65
CA LYS A 64 18.33 -23.73 -1.32
C LYS A 64 17.03 -23.18 -0.72
N LEU A 65 16.18 -24.04 -0.16
CA LEU A 65 14.91 -23.68 0.49
C LEU A 65 15.05 -23.48 2.01
N LEU A 66 16.22 -23.77 2.60
CA LEU A 66 16.45 -23.64 4.04
C LEU A 66 16.22 -22.21 4.55
N LYS A 67 16.53 -21.20 3.72
CA LYS A 67 16.27 -19.80 4.03
C LYS A 67 14.79 -19.52 4.30
N GLU A 68 13.90 -20.10 3.50
CA GLU A 68 12.45 -19.94 3.65
C GLU A 68 11.97 -20.58 4.95
N VAL A 69 12.46 -21.79 5.25
CA VAL A 69 12.17 -22.48 6.52
C VAL A 69 12.62 -21.64 7.72
N LEU A 70 13.86 -21.12 7.69
CA LEU A 70 14.39 -20.28 8.77
C LEU A 70 13.56 -19.00 8.96
N GLN A 71 13.11 -18.36 7.88
CA GLN A 71 12.26 -17.17 7.93
C GLN A 71 10.91 -17.47 8.58
N GLU A 72 10.27 -18.59 8.21
CA GLU A 72 9.00 -19.01 8.79
C GLU A 72 9.14 -19.33 10.28
N GLN A 73 10.17 -20.09 10.66
CA GLN A 73 10.42 -20.41 12.07
C GLN A 73 10.72 -19.14 12.88
N HIS A 74 11.53 -18.22 12.34
CA HIS A 74 11.81 -16.94 12.97
C HIS A 74 10.53 -16.11 13.17
N GLN A 75 9.66 -16.03 12.15
CA GLN A 75 8.39 -15.32 12.25
C GLN A 75 7.46 -15.95 13.31
N ALA A 76 7.37 -17.28 13.35
CA ALA A 76 6.58 -18.01 14.34
C ALA A 76 7.08 -17.72 15.76
N VAL A 77 8.39 -17.82 15.98
CA VAL A 77 9.05 -17.54 17.26
C VAL A 77 8.83 -16.09 17.69
N MET A 78 9.07 -15.13 16.80
CA MET A 78 8.87 -13.72 17.07
C MET A 78 7.40 -13.42 17.42
N SER A 79 6.45 -14.02 16.70
CA SER A 79 5.03 -13.82 16.98
C SER A 79 4.62 -14.32 18.37
N ALA A 80 5.12 -15.50 18.77
CA ALA A 80 4.85 -16.08 20.08
C ALA A 80 5.49 -15.24 21.20
N PHE A 81 6.74 -14.81 21.03
CA PHE A 81 7.40 -13.95 22.02
C PHE A 81 6.74 -12.58 22.14
N VAL A 82 6.29 -11.98 21.04
CA VAL A 82 5.55 -10.70 21.10
C VAL A 82 4.23 -10.88 21.85
N GLN A 83 3.51 -11.99 21.64
CA GLN A 83 2.30 -12.29 22.41
C GLN A 83 2.61 -12.44 23.91
N GLN A 84 3.64 -13.20 24.26
CA GLN A 84 4.07 -13.37 25.65
C GLN A 84 4.53 -12.04 26.28
N ALA A 85 5.29 -11.24 25.53
CA ALA A 85 5.77 -9.94 25.96
C ALA A 85 4.63 -8.95 26.20
N ARG A 86 3.50 -9.04 25.49
CA ARG A 86 2.31 -8.21 25.77
C ARG A 86 1.77 -8.44 27.18
N HIS A 87 1.76 -9.68 27.66
CA HIS A 87 1.34 -9.98 29.03
C HIS A 87 2.36 -9.48 30.07
N ALA A 88 3.65 -9.65 29.80
CA ALA A 88 4.71 -9.15 30.69
C ALA A 88 4.77 -7.60 30.74
N ARG A 89 4.34 -6.93 29.67
CA ARG A 89 4.35 -5.47 29.54
C ARG A 89 3.52 -4.76 30.61
N GLU A 90 2.37 -5.31 30.99
CA GLU A 90 1.49 -4.70 31.99
C GLU A 90 2.16 -4.63 33.36
N ALA A 91 2.90 -5.68 33.75
CA ALA A 91 3.71 -5.67 34.95
C ALA A 91 4.92 -4.74 34.81
N ALA A 92 5.60 -4.76 33.66
CA ALA A 92 6.81 -3.98 33.42
C ALA A 92 6.57 -2.46 33.43
N ILE A 93 5.42 -1.98 32.94
CA ILE A 93 5.07 -0.55 32.91
C ILE A 93 4.80 0.04 34.30
N LYS A 94 4.65 -0.80 35.34
CA LYS A 94 4.59 -0.32 36.74
C LYS A 94 5.92 0.29 37.19
N ASP A 95 7.05 -0.14 36.60
CA ASP A 95 8.34 0.51 36.82
C ASP A 95 8.41 1.81 36.00
N GLU A 96 8.55 2.94 36.68
CA GLU A 96 8.60 4.26 36.06
C GLU A 96 9.76 4.43 35.07
N ARG A 97 10.89 3.73 35.25
CA ARG A 97 12.02 3.77 34.31
C ARG A 97 11.65 3.10 32.99
N ILE A 98 11.03 1.92 33.07
CA ILE A 98 10.57 1.17 31.88
C ILE A 98 9.45 1.94 31.18
N LYS A 99 8.54 2.55 31.93
CA LYS A 99 7.47 3.40 31.38
C LYS A 99 8.02 4.61 30.63
N ARG A 100 9.03 5.31 31.17
CA ARG A 100 9.73 6.41 30.48
C ARG A 100 10.41 5.92 29.21
N LEU A 101 11.14 4.80 29.29
CA LEU A 101 11.82 4.22 28.14
C LEU A 101 10.81 3.80 27.04
N ALA A 102 9.69 3.19 27.41
CA ALA A 102 8.62 2.84 26.49
C ALA A 102 7.99 4.08 25.82
N ALA A 103 7.87 5.20 26.54
CA ALA A 103 7.40 6.46 25.98
C ALA A 103 8.39 7.03 24.95
N VAL A 104 9.70 6.99 25.25
CA VAL A 104 10.76 7.39 24.32
C VAL A 104 10.75 6.51 23.07
N PHE A 105 10.73 5.18 23.23
CA PHE A 105 10.64 4.28 22.08
C PHE A 105 9.37 4.48 21.27
N LYS A 106 8.23 4.73 21.91
CA LYS A 106 6.99 5.03 21.21
C LYS A 106 7.10 6.34 20.44
N GLN A 107 7.79 7.35 20.97
CA GLN A 107 8.04 8.61 20.29
C GLN A 107 8.99 8.44 19.10
N VAL A 108 10.09 7.71 19.26
CA VAL A 108 11.06 7.40 18.18
C VAL A 108 10.40 6.57 17.07
N TYR A 109 9.66 5.51 17.44
CA TYR A 109 8.90 4.72 16.46
C TYR A 109 7.82 5.56 15.78
N ARG A 110 7.18 6.50 16.48
CA ARG A 110 6.20 7.41 15.88
C ARG A 110 6.84 8.44 14.96
N SER A 111 8.03 8.93 15.26
CA SER A 111 8.75 9.86 14.39
C SER A 111 9.27 9.17 13.13
N GLU A 112 9.73 7.92 13.23
CA GLU A 112 10.26 7.17 12.09
C GLU A 112 9.18 6.42 11.28
N PHE A 113 8.06 6.05 11.91
CA PHE A 113 6.95 5.31 11.29
C PHE A 113 5.60 5.99 11.55
N LYS A 114 5.50 7.30 11.31
CA LYS A 114 4.24 8.09 11.45
C LYS A 114 3.10 7.30 10.83
N SER A 115 2.14 6.77 11.60
CA SER A 115 0.92 6.16 11.05
C SER A 115 -0.14 7.25 10.83
N SER A 116 -1.06 7.06 9.87
CA SER A 116 -2.11 8.05 9.54
C SER A 116 -3.11 8.33 10.67
N VAL A 117 -3.11 7.53 11.74
CA VAL A 117 -4.06 7.67 12.86
C VAL A 117 -3.67 8.82 13.80
N ASP A 118 -2.38 9.08 14.04
CA ASP A 118 -1.94 10.18 14.91
C ASP A 118 -1.91 11.54 14.18
N ILE A 119 -1.93 11.57 12.83
CA ILE A 119 -1.97 12.83 12.05
C ILE A 119 -3.37 13.48 12.22
N GLN A 120 -4.45 12.71 12.10
CA GLN A 120 -5.81 13.25 12.15
C GLN A 120 -6.25 13.80 13.52
N GLN A 121 -5.60 13.43 14.62
CA GLN A 121 -6.01 13.92 15.95
C GLN A 121 -5.40 15.27 16.33
N ASN A 122 -4.28 15.69 15.71
CA ASN A 122 -3.58 16.94 16.05
C ASN A 122 -3.25 17.85 14.84
N SER A 123 -3.57 17.46 13.60
CA SER A 123 -3.36 18.32 12.42
C SER A 123 -4.60 19.17 12.12
N THR A 124 -4.41 20.46 11.87
CA THR A 124 -5.44 21.33 11.29
C THR A 124 -5.97 20.72 9.98
N PRO A 125 -7.30 20.62 9.78
CA PRO A 125 -7.88 20.07 8.56
C PRO A 125 -7.38 20.83 7.33
N LEU A 126 -6.92 20.12 6.29
CA LEU A 126 -6.49 20.74 5.04
C LEU A 126 -7.69 21.40 4.37
N ARG A 127 -7.64 22.72 4.14
CA ARG A 127 -8.74 23.43 3.48
C ARG A 127 -8.55 23.46 1.97
N LEU A 128 -9.65 23.52 1.22
CA LEU A 128 -9.59 23.56 -0.24
C LEU A 128 -8.70 24.69 -0.83
N PRO A 129 -8.68 25.93 -0.30
CA PRO A 129 -7.80 26.97 -0.80
C PRO A 129 -6.31 26.67 -0.60
N GLU A 130 -5.98 25.96 0.47
CA GLU A 130 -4.61 25.53 0.80
C GLU A 130 -4.17 24.31 -0.04
N LEU A 131 -5.12 23.60 -0.66
CA LEU A 131 -4.81 22.44 -1.48
C LEU A 131 -3.90 22.83 -2.65
N SER A 132 -4.22 23.92 -3.35
CA SER A 132 -3.51 24.38 -4.55
C SER A 132 -2.03 24.65 -4.28
N SER A 133 -1.67 25.22 -3.13
CA SER A 133 -0.27 25.45 -2.77
C SER A 133 0.48 24.16 -2.40
N LYS A 134 -0.24 23.11 -1.95
CA LYS A 134 0.35 21.81 -1.62
C LYS A 134 0.48 20.86 -2.81
N GLU A 135 -0.16 21.15 -3.95
CA GLU A 135 -0.09 20.32 -5.16
C GLU A 135 1.37 20.15 -5.65
N ILE A 136 2.24 21.15 -5.45
CA ILE A 136 3.67 21.07 -5.79
C ILE A 136 4.44 20.02 -4.99
N LEU A 137 3.91 19.62 -3.84
CA LEU A 137 4.50 18.60 -2.96
C LEU A 137 3.94 17.21 -3.27
N PHE A 138 3.03 17.07 -4.23
CA PHE A 138 2.45 15.78 -4.51
C PHE A 138 3.46 14.86 -5.18
N PRO A 139 3.47 13.57 -4.82
CA PRO A 139 4.23 12.58 -5.57
C PRO A 139 3.76 12.54 -7.02
N PRO A 140 4.63 12.21 -7.98
CA PRO A 140 4.32 12.24 -9.42
C PRO A 140 2.99 11.59 -9.79
N CYS A 141 2.66 10.44 -9.18
CA CYS A 141 1.41 9.73 -9.42
C CYS A 141 0.16 10.56 -9.06
N MET A 142 0.19 11.33 -7.97
CA MET A 142 -0.93 12.16 -7.53
C MET A 142 -0.91 13.54 -8.20
N GLY A 143 0.29 14.07 -8.45
CA GLY A 143 0.48 15.30 -9.22
C GLY A 143 -0.08 15.17 -10.64
N ASN A 144 0.18 14.05 -11.32
CA ASN A 144 -0.37 13.78 -12.65
C ASN A 144 -1.90 13.70 -12.63
N LEU A 145 -2.49 13.05 -11.63
CA LEU A 145 -3.95 13.01 -11.45
C LEU A 145 -4.55 14.39 -11.22
N MET A 146 -3.89 15.23 -10.43
CA MET A 146 -4.34 16.59 -10.18
C MET A 146 -4.24 17.45 -11.45
N LYS A 147 -3.10 17.41 -12.16
CA LYS A 147 -2.92 18.09 -13.46
C LYS A 147 -4.00 17.65 -14.46
N ALA A 148 -4.25 16.35 -14.58
CA ALA A 148 -5.30 15.81 -15.45
C ALA A 148 -6.69 16.28 -15.04
N LEU A 149 -7.01 16.31 -13.74
CA LEU A 149 -8.28 16.84 -13.24
C LEU A 149 -8.44 18.34 -13.56
N ARG A 150 -7.40 19.15 -13.38
CA ARG A 150 -7.45 20.59 -13.67
C ARG A 150 -7.53 20.90 -15.16
N HIS A 151 -6.94 20.06 -16.00
CA HIS A 151 -6.90 20.24 -17.45
C HIS A 151 -8.16 19.71 -18.14
N HIS A 152 -8.57 18.48 -17.82
CA HIS A 152 -9.69 17.80 -18.48
C HIS A 152 -11.01 17.96 -17.73
N HIS A 153 -10.97 18.41 -16.48
CA HIS A 153 -12.13 18.49 -15.58
C HIS A 153 -12.81 17.13 -15.33
N ARG A 154 -12.19 16.03 -15.76
CA ARG A 154 -12.70 14.66 -15.65
C ARG A 154 -11.56 13.69 -15.40
N LEU A 155 -11.83 12.70 -14.57
CA LEU A 155 -10.96 11.55 -14.31
C LEU A 155 -11.75 10.25 -14.48
N LYS A 156 -11.04 9.20 -14.91
CA LYS A 156 -11.57 7.82 -14.98
C LYS A 156 -11.89 7.29 -13.58
N HIS A 157 -12.68 6.22 -13.50
CA HIS A 157 -13.20 5.72 -12.23
C HIS A 157 -12.12 5.40 -11.20
N GLN A 158 -11.08 4.67 -11.61
CA GLN A 158 -9.98 4.27 -10.71
C GLN A 158 -9.13 5.46 -10.29
N ASP A 159 -8.91 6.40 -11.21
CA ASP A 159 -8.15 7.64 -10.99
C ASP A 159 -8.87 8.55 -9.98
N ARG A 160 -10.21 8.62 -10.03
CA ARG A 160 -11.02 9.31 -9.02
C ARG A 160 -10.86 8.68 -7.64
N ILE A 161 -10.90 7.36 -7.54
CA ILE A 161 -10.75 6.65 -6.26
C ILE A 161 -9.36 6.92 -5.68
N GLN A 162 -8.33 6.75 -6.49
CA GLN A 162 -6.93 6.96 -6.11
C GLN A 162 -6.72 8.38 -5.56
N LEU A 163 -7.16 9.41 -6.29
CA LEU A 163 -7.00 10.80 -5.86
C LEU A 163 -7.86 11.13 -4.62
N THR A 164 -9.11 10.67 -4.59
CA THR A 164 -10.02 10.97 -3.46
C THR A 164 -9.50 10.39 -2.15
N LEU A 165 -9.01 9.15 -2.15
CA LEU A 165 -8.50 8.49 -0.95
C LEU A 165 -7.17 9.10 -0.51
N PHE A 166 -6.31 9.49 -1.45
CA PHE A 166 -5.09 10.25 -1.14
C PHE A 166 -5.40 11.58 -0.44
N LEU A 167 -6.33 12.38 -1.00
CA LEU A 167 -6.72 13.66 -0.41
C LEU A 167 -7.39 13.50 0.97
N LYS A 168 -8.21 12.46 1.15
CA LYS A 168 -8.78 12.08 2.45
C LYS A 168 -7.68 11.83 3.48
N GLU A 169 -6.66 11.04 3.14
CA GLU A 169 -5.56 10.74 4.06
C GLU A 169 -4.60 11.91 4.28
N LEU A 170 -4.50 12.80 3.30
CA LEU A 170 -3.82 14.09 3.45
C LEU A 170 -4.55 15.04 4.43
N GLY A 171 -5.82 14.74 4.77
CA GLY A 171 -6.61 15.49 5.75
C GLY A 171 -7.64 16.43 5.15
N LEU A 172 -7.97 16.30 3.86
CA LEU A 172 -9.07 17.05 3.24
C LEU A 172 -10.41 16.56 3.83
N PRO A 173 -11.22 17.43 4.46
CA PRO A 173 -12.51 17.02 5.01
C PRO A 173 -13.52 16.74 3.89
N LEU A 174 -14.53 15.92 4.18
CA LEU A 174 -15.58 15.53 3.23
C LEU A 174 -16.19 16.75 2.51
N HIS A 175 -16.50 17.81 3.26
CA HIS A 175 -17.12 19.00 2.70
C HIS A 175 -16.26 19.61 1.59
N ASP A 176 -14.97 19.80 1.86
CA ASP A 176 -14.03 20.40 0.91
C ASP A 176 -13.74 19.46 -0.26
N ALA A 177 -13.74 18.14 -0.04
CA ALA A 177 -13.67 17.17 -1.11
C ALA A 177 -14.89 17.24 -2.05
N LEU A 178 -16.10 17.33 -1.50
CA LEU A 178 -17.32 17.52 -2.28
C LEU A 178 -17.29 18.82 -3.09
N LEU A 179 -16.80 19.92 -2.50
CA LEU A 179 -16.62 21.19 -3.19
C LEU A 179 -15.61 21.09 -4.34
N LEU A 180 -14.46 20.42 -4.13
CA LEU A 180 -13.46 20.18 -5.17
C LEU A 180 -14.07 19.44 -6.36
N TRP A 181 -14.69 18.28 -6.09
CA TRP A 181 -15.27 17.46 -7.15
C TRP A 181 -16.43 18.18 -7.84
N LYS A 182 -17.28 18.91 -7.11
CA LYS A 182 -18.36 19.71 -7.67
C LYS A 182 -17.83 20.81 -8.59
N HIS A 183 -16.83 21.56 -8.13
CA HIS A 183 -16.23 22.64 -8.91
C HIS A 183 -15.63 22.13 -10.22
N GLU A 184 -14.79 21.09 -10.17
CA GLU A 184 -14.18 20.55 -11.38
C GLU A 184 -15.21 19.89 -12.29
N TYR A 185 -16.16 19.10 -11.75
CA TYR A 185 -17.10 18.36 -12.59
C TYR A 185 -18.24 19.23 -13.14
N SER A 186 -18.40 20.45 -12.64
CA SER A 186 -19.34 21.44 -13.20
C SER A 186 -18.76 22.17 -14.41
N LYS A 187 -17.43 22.12 -14.62
CA LYS A 187 -16.79 22.70 -15.80
C LYS A 187 -16.99 21.80 -17.03
N PRO A 188 -17.02 22.40 -18.24
CA PRO A 188 -17.08 21.65 -19.49
C PRO A 188 -15.85 20.76 -19.61
N ASP A 189 -16.04 19.50 -19.97
CA ASP A 189 -14.91 18.63 -20.34
C ASP A 189 -14.37 19.08 -21.71
N THR A 190 -13.05 19.00 -21.87
CA THR A 190 -12.34 19.06 -23.16
C THR A 190 -12.97 18.21 -24.28
N SER A 191 -13.67 17.12 -23.96
CA SER A 191 -14.32 16.24 -24.93
C SER A 191 -15.73 16.66 -25.38
N GLY A 192 -16.33 17.67 -24.74
CA GLY A 192 -17.70 18.13 -25.03
C GLY A 192 -18.84 17.21 -24.53
N ASP A 193 -18.53 16.11 -23.83
CA ASP A 193 -19.55 15.20 -23.27
C ASP A 193 -20.21 15.80 -22.01
N HIS A 194 -21.55 15.87 -21.98
CA HIS A 194 -22.34 16.52 -20.93
C HIS A 194 -22.52 15.68 -19.64
N LYS A 195 -21.63 14.71 -19.37
CA LYS A 195 -21.62 13.96 -18.11
C LYS A 195 -20.91 14.76 -17.02
N GLY A 196 -21.50 15.91 -16.68
CA GLY A 196 -21.04 16.79 -15.63
C GLY A 196 -21.61 16.45 -14.27
N TRP A 197 -21.35 17.34 -13.32
CA TRP A 197 -21.94 17.28 -11.99
C TRP A 197 -23.47 17.34 -12.06
N GLN A 198 -24.00 18.21 -12.92
CA GLN A 198 -25.44 18.29 -13.17
C GLN A 198 -25.96 16.99 -13.79
N GLY A 199 -26.98 16.40 -13.15
CA GLY A 199 -27.57 15.10 -13.54
C GLY A 199 -26.94 13.87 -12.89
N SER A 200 -25.72 13.98 -12.32
CA SER A 200 -25.04 12.87 -11.63
C SER A 200 -24.63 13.18 -10.18
N GLU A 201 -25.01 14.35 -9.65
CA GLU A 201 -24.67 14.85 -8.31
C GLU A 201 -24.92 13.81 -7.21
N LYS A 202 -26.11 13.21 -7.15
CA LYS A 202 -26.44 12.18 -6.14
C LYS A 202 -25.47 11.01 -6.16
N LYS A 203 -25.06 10.57 -7.36
CA LYS A 203 -24.12 9.44 -7.54
C LYS A 203 -22.71 9.83 -7.08
N TYR A 204 -22.24 11.03 -7.41
CA TYR A 204 -20.91 11.49 -6.99
C TYR A 204 -20.85 11.72 -5.48
N ILE A 205 -21.86 12.37 -4.89
CA ILE A 205 -21.95 12.59 -3.45
C ILE A 205 -21.93 11.24 -2.72
N TYR A 206 -22.77 10.29 -3.12
CA TYR A 206 -22.81 8.96 -2.52
C TYR A 206 -21.45 8.25 -2.60
N ASN A 207 -20.81 8.26 -3.77
CA ASN A 207 -19.51 7.62 -3.96
C ASN A 207 -18.41 8.25 -3.08
N ILE A 208 -18.36 9.59 -3.01
CA ILE A 208 -17.38 10.29 -2.17
C ILE A 208 -17.64 9.98 -0.70
N GLN A 209 -18.89 10.06 -0.23
CA GLN A 209 -19.25 9.71 1.15
C GLN A 209 -18.91 8.25 1.49
N HIS A 210 -19.09 7.32 0.55
CA HIS A 210 -18.70 5.93 0.70
C HIS A 210 -17.18 5.76 0.88
N LEU A 211 -16.35 6.47 0.10
CA LEU A 211 -14.89 6.47 0.27
C LEU A 211 -14.45 7.07 1.62
N TYR A 212 -15.25 7.97 2.18
CA TYR A 212 -15.06 8.53 3.52
C TYR A 212 -15.62 7.63 4.64
N GLY A 213 -16.26 6.50 4.31
CA GLY A 213 -16.81 5.54 5.29
C GLY A 213 -18.16 5.93 5.88
N LEU A 214 -18.89 6.85 5.24
CA LEU A 214 -20.17 7.38 5.74
C LEU A 214 -21.40 6.80 5.04
N GLN A 215 -21.22 5.85 4.12
CA GLN A 215 -22.28 5.17 3.39
C GLN A 215 -21.97 3.66 3.28
N GLY A 216 -23.01 2.85 3.08
CA GLY A 216 -22.87 1.40 2.92
C GLY A 216 -22.34 0.70 4.17
N GLY A 217 -21.37 -0.21 4.01
CA GLY A 217 -20.76 -0.98 5.10
C GLY A 217 -19.84 -0.18 6.04
N MET A 218 -19.81 1.16 5.91
CA MET A 218 -19.00 2.08 6.72
C MET A 218 -17.52 1.67 6.80
N ILE A 219 -17.00 1.14 5.69
CA ILE A 219 -15.61 0.69 5.59
C ILE A 219 -14.70 1.91 5.54
N ASN A 220 -13.68 1.93 6.40
CA ASN A 220 -12.65 2.96 6.34
C ASN A 220 -11.65 2.66 5.22
N TYR A 221 -11.99 3.07 4.00
CA TYR A 221 -11.09 2.96 2.84
C TYR A 221 -9.82 3.79 3.05
N ARG A 222 -8.67 3.18 2.77
CA ARG A 222 -7.33 3.78 2.87
C ARG A 222 -6.81 4.20 1.50
N ALA A 223 -5.89 5.15 1.46
CA ALA A 223 -5.17 5.49 0.24
C ALA A 223 -4.38 4.28 -0.28
N HIS A 224 -4.27 4.16 -1.60
CA HIS A 224 -3.51 3.08 -2.22
C HIS A 224 -2.02 3.22 -1.90
N SER A 225 -1.40 2.11 -1.51
CA SER A 225 0.05 2.05 -1.28
C SER A 225 0.83 2.05 -2.60
N CYS A 226 2.12 2.43 -2.55
CA CYS A 226 3.00 2.37 -3.71
C CYS A 226 2.95 1.00 -4.44
N PRO A 227 3.06 -0.17 -3.77
CA PRO A 227 2.94 -1.46 -4.45
C PRO A 227 1.60 -1.67 -5.18
N SER A 228 0.50 -1.19 -4.60
CA SER A 228 -0.83 -1.28 -5.22
C SER A 228 -0.93 -0.42 -6.49
N ILE A 229 -0.41 0.80 -6.42
CA ILE A 229 -0.36 1.73 -7.57
C ILE A 229 0.60 1.21 -8.65
N GLN A 230 1.75 0.65 -8.26
CA GLN A 230 2.76 0.09 -9.17
C GLN A 230 2.29 -1.21 -9.85
N GLY A 231 1.45 -2.00 -9.18
CA GLY A 231 0.89 -3.26 -9.70
C GLY A 231 -0.33 -3.06 -10.62
N ARG A 232 -0.84 -1.83 -10.78
CA ARG A 232 -2.01 -1.54 -11.62
C ARG A 232 -1.63 -1.56 -13.09
N LEU A 233 -2.38 -2.33 -13.89
CA LEU A 233 -2.30 -2.27 -15.34
C LEU A 233 -2.91 -0.94 -15.82
N LEU A 234 -2.13 -0.13 -16.53
CA LEU A 234 -2.60 1.12 -17.10
C LEU A 234 -3.21 0.87 -18.47
N SER A 235 -4.43 1.38 -18.67
CA SER A 235 -5.08 1.39 -19.97
C SER A 235 -4.70 2.65 -20.75
N CYS A 236 -4.87 2.64 -22.07
CA CYS A 236 -4.66 3.83 -22.90
C CYS A 236 -5.47 5.03 -22.38
N GLY A 237 -4.80 6.17 -22.16
CA GLY A 237 -5.39 7.39 -21.60
C GLY A 237 -5.71 7.33 -20.10
N ASP A 238 -5.16 6.38 -19.34
CA ASP A 238 -5.14 6.49 -17.87
C ASP A 238 -4.08 7.52 -17.45
N HIS A 239 -4.44 8.43 -16.56
CA HIS A 239 -3.53 9.42 -15.99
C HIS A 239 -3.02 9.03 -14.60
N GLY A 240 -3.64 8.01 -13.99
CA GLY A 240 -3.22 7.42 -12.73
C GLY A 240 -2.09 6.40 -12.86
N GLY A 241 -1.77 5.72 -11.75
CA GLY A 241 -0.65 4.76 -11.69
C GLY A 241 0.69 5.38 -11.29
N CYS A 242 1.74 4.56 -11.31
CA CYS A 242 3.10 4.96 -10.98
C CYS A 242 3.86 5.39 -12.25
N PRO A 243 4.26 6.67 -12.40
CA PRO A 243 4.94 7.14 -13.61
C PRO A 243 6.25 6.41 -13.91
N PHE A 244 6.95 5.94 -12.87
CA PHE A 244 8.20 5.20 -13.01
C PHE A 244 8.01 3.77 -13.52
N THR A 245 6.78 3.25 -13.62
CA THR A 245 6.53 1.91 -14.20
C THR A 245 6.48 1.93 -15.73
N VAL A 246 6.25 3.10 -16.32
CA VAL A 246 6.19 3.28 -17.77
C VAL A 246 7.61 3.29 -18.32
N LYS A 247 7.92 2.40 -19.26
CA LYS A 247 9.24 2.30 -19.91
C LYS A 247 9.52 3.42 -20.92
N ASP A 248 8.70 4.46 -20.94
CA ASP A 248 8.81 5.56 -21.89
C ASP A 248 9.80 6.59 -21.36
N LYS A 249 10.92 6.76 -22.08
CA LYS A 249 11.96 7.72 -21.73
C LYS A 249 11.47 9.16 -21.77
N THR A 250 10.45 9.47 -22.58
CA THR A 250 9.90 10.83 -22.67
C THR A 250 9.22 11.24 -21.36
N VAL A 251 8.55 10.30 -20.69
CA VAL A 251 7.90 10.51 -19.39
C VAL A 251 8.95 10.76 -18.31
N LEU A 252 10.04 9.99 -18.30
CA LEU A 252 11.14 10.18 -17.34
C LEU A 252 11.87 11.51 -17.55
N SER A 253 12.12 11.90 -18.80
CA SER A 253 12.72 13.20 -19.13
C SER A 253 11.83 14.37 -18.71
N SER A 254 10.52 14.29 -18.99
CA SER A 254 9.57 15.31 -18.54
C SER A 254 9.52 15.44 -17.01
N LEU A 255 9.56 14.32 -16.28
CA LEU A 255 9.62 14.34 -14.82
C LEU A 255 10.95 14.95 -14.32
N ALA A 256 12.06 14.66 -14.98
CA ALA A 256 13.36 15.25 -14.64
C ALA A 256 13.36 16.77 -14.88
N GLU A 257 12.77 17.24 -15.98
CA GLU A 257 12.61 18.67 -16.28
C GLU A 257 11.73 19.37 -15.25
N ASP A 258 10.60 18.76 -14.86
CA ASP A 258 9.69 19.27 -13.84
C ASP A 258 10.42 19.62 -12.53
N VAL A 259 11.40 18.79 -12.13
CA VAL A 259 12.18 19.01 -10.89
C VAL A 259 13.46 19.82 -11.10
N GLY A 260 13.76 20.22 -12.34
CA GLY A 260 15.02 20.90 -12.68
C GLY A 260 16.25 20.02 -12.45
N MET A 261 16.13 18.70 -12.69
CA MET A 261 17.25 17.77 -12.61
C MET A 261 18.34 18.17 -13.60
N LYS A 262 19.59 18.06 -13.17
CA LYS A 262 20.71 18.16 -14.10
C LYS A 262 20.70 16.94 -15.01
N LEU A 263 21.08 17.13 -16.27
CA LEU A 263 21.24 16.04 -17.24
C LEU A 263 22.19 14.93 -16.72
N SER A 264 23.10 15.24 -15.80
CA SER A 264 23.98 14.27 -15.14
C SER A 264 23.29 13.29 -14.21
N ASP A 265 22.12 13.65 -13.66
CA ASP A 265 21.40 12.85 -12.66
C ASP A 265 20.28 12.00 -13.31
N LEU A 266 19.94 12.29 -14.58
CA LEU A 266 18.96 11.55 -15.36
C LEU A 266 19.30 10.04 -15.50
N PRO A 267 20.57 9.64 -15.74
CA PRO A 267 20.93 8.22 -15.81
C PRO A 267 20.66 7.45 -14.51
N LEU A 268 20.72 8.12 -13.35
CA LEU A 268 20.38 7.49 -12.07
C LEU A 268 18.89 7.16 -11.99
N LEU A 269 18.02 8.08 -12.43
CA LEU A 269 16.58 7.88 -12.43
C LEU A 269 16.17 6.80 -13.44
N GLU A 270 16.80 6.78 -14.62
CA GLU A 270 16.62 5.72 -15.62
C GLU A 270 17.01 4.35 -15.05
N ARG A 271 18.19 4.25 -14.41
CA ARG A 271 18.66 3.01 -13.79
C ARG A 271 17.73 2.49 -12.69
N LEU A 272 17.20 3.38 -11.84
CA LEU A 272 16.24 3.01 -10.80
C LEU A 272 14.92 2.49 -11.40
N SER A 273 14.47 3.08 -12.50
CA SER A 273 13.31 2.60 -13.25
C SER A 273 13.56 1.22 -13.89
N GLU A 274 14.71 1.03 -14.53
CA GLU A 274 15.11 -0.23 -15.18
C GLU A 274 15.24 -1.39 -14.20
N THR A 275 15.81 -1.12 -13.02
CA THR A 275 15.95 -2.10 -11.92
C THR A 275 14.64 -2.35 -11.15
N ARG A 276 13.53 -1.74 -11.57
CA ARG A 276 12.20 -1.79 -10.93
C ARG A 276 12.17 -1.24 -9.51
N ASP A 277 13.14 -0.42 -9.12
CA ASP A 277 13.14 0.30 -7.85
C ASP A 277 12.40 1.64 -7.99
N PHE A 278 11.11 1.53 -8.31
CA PHE A 278 10.23 2.69 -8.56
C PHE A 278 10.02 3.56 -7.31
N THR A 279 10.09 2.94 -6.13
CA THR A 279 9.90 3.64 -4.86
C THR A 279 11.09 4.57 -4.59
N SER A 280 12.32 4.08 -4.77
CA SER A 280 13.52 4.91 -4.66
C SER A 280 13.58 5.99 -5.73
N ALA A 281 13.16 5.69 -6.96
CA ALA A 281 13.04 6.69 -8.03
C ALA A 281 12.08 7.84 -7.62
N CYS A 282 10.92 7.49 -7.05
CA CYS A 282 9.97 8.47 -6.55
C CYS A 282 10.53 9.28 -5.37
N GLN A 283 11.26 8.65 -4.44
CA GLN A 283 11.89 9.35 -3.32
C GLN A 283 12.94 10.35 -3.80
N LEU A 284 13.76 9.98 -4.80
CA LEU A 284 14.72 10.88 -5.41
C LEU A 284 14.04 12.08 -6.09
N TYR A 285 13.02 11.84 -6.92
CA TYR A 285 12.22 12.90 -7.55
C TYR A 285 11.69 13.88 -6.50
N MET A 286 11.08 13.32 -5.45
CA MET A 286 10.48 14.10 -4.39
C MET A 286 11.55 14.95 -3.70
N LEU A 287 12.72 14.39 -3.39
CA LEU A 287 13.79 15.12 -2.71
C LEU A 287 14.26 16.32 -3.54
N LEU A 288 14.38 16.12 -4.85
CA LEU A 288 14.81 17.16 -5.78
C LEU A 288 13.76 18.27 -5.91
N MET A 289 12.47 17.93 -5.93
CA MET A 289 11.39 18.93 -5.85
C MET A 289 11.48 19.78 -4.58
N LYS A 290 11.73 19.15 -3.43
CA LYS A 290 11.91 19.88 -2.16
C LYS A 290 13.06 20.89 -2.23
N LEU A 291 14.18 20.49 -2.82
CA LEU A 291 15.34 21.37 -2.98
C LEU A 291 15.07 22.50 -3.99
N LYS A 292 14.32 22.22 -5.06
CA LYS A 292 13.91 23.24 -6.04
C LYS A 292 13.05 24.31 -5.38
N VAL A 293 12.01 23.92 -4.63
CA VAL A 293 11.14 24.89 -3.94
C VAL A 293 11.92 25.72 -2.93
N LYS A 294 12.79 25.10 -2.10
CA LYS A 294 13.65 25.86 -1.17
C LYS A 294 14.55 26.90 -1.86
N ARG A 295 15.03 26.63 -3.08
CA ARG A 295 15.83 27.59 -3.86
C ARG A 295 14.99 28.75 -4.41
N GLU A 296 13.76 28.46 -4.81
CA GLU A 296 12.81 29.46 -5.33
C GLU A 296 12.32 30.38 -4.20
N ASP A 297 12.00 29.82 -3.03
CA ASP A 297 11.64 30.57 -1.83
C ASP A 297 12.78 31.49 -1.36
N ASN A 298 14.03 31.03 -1.37
CA ASN A 298 15.18 31.87 -1.01
C ASN A 298 15.43 33.06 -1.97
N ARG A 299 14.88 32.99 -3.19
CA ARG A 299 14.99 34.08 -4.19
C ARG A 299 13.80 35.03 -4.15
N SER A 300 12.68 34.60 -3.57
CA SER A 300 11.46 35.39 -3.41
C SER A 300 11.40 35.92 -1.99
N SER A 301 11.53 37.23 -1.78
CA SER A 301 11.42 37.87 -0.45
C SER A 301 9.99 37.83 0.13
N ASN A 302 9.23 36.77 -0.11
CA ASN A 302 7.82 36.64 0.25
C ASN A 302 7.63 35.64 1.40
N PRO A 303 7.33 36.09 2.63
CA PRO A 303 7.29 35.24 3.83
C PRO A 303 6.12 34.25 3.89
N ASN A 304 5.18 34.27 2.93
CA ASN A 304 3.95 33.47 2.96
C ASN A 304 4.03 32.10 2.27
N HIS A 305 5.18 31.70 1.74
CA HIS A 305 5.36 30.42 1.02
C HIS A 305 6.49 29.57 1.60
N THR A 306 6.68 29.53 2.93
CA THR A 306 7.65 28.62 3.52
C THR A 306 7.04 27.23 3.69
N ILE A 307 7.32 26.34 2.74
CA ILE A 307 6.97 24.92 2.89
C ILE A 307 7.80 24.35 4.04
N ASN A 308 7.13 23.95 5.12
CA ASN A 308 7.84 23.40 6.28
C ASN A 308 8.23 21.93 6.03
N ASP A 309 9.32 21.48 6.65
CA ASP A 309 9.84 20.12 6.46
C ASP A 309 8.84 19.03 6.89
N ASN A 310 7.94 19.30 7.85
CA ASN A 310 6.89 18.39 8.30
C ASN A 310 5.74 18.23 7.28
N GLU A 311 5.42 19.25 6.48
CA GLU A 311 4.37 19.17 5.45
C GLU A 311 4.80 18.24 4.34
N TYR A 312 6.03 18.38 3.88
CA TYR A 312 6.61 17.49 2.87
C TYR A 312 6.63 16.03 3.34
N GLU A 313 7.06 15.78 4.59
CA GLU A 313 6.98 14.45 5.19
C GLU A 313 5.54 13.94 5.28
N THR A 314 4.57 14.81 5.53
CA THR A 314 3.16 14.41 5.61
C THR A 314 2.67 13.90 4.25
N VAL A 315 2.99 14.60 3.16
CA VAL A 315 2.59 14.20 1.79
C VAL A 315 3.26 12.90 1.36
N THR A 316 4.58 12.77 1.56
CA THR A 316 5.32 11.55 1.16
C THR A 316 4.85 10.33 1.95
N ASN A 317 4.55 10.51 3.22
CA ASN A 317 4.12 9.43 4.09
C ASN A 317 2.77 8.83 3.71
N VAL A 318 1.87 9.53 3.01
CA VAL A 318 0.56 8.97 2.60
C VAL A 318 0.73 7.71 1.74
N LEU A 319 1.74 7.66 0.86
CA LEU A 319 1.91 6.55 -0.09
C LEU A 319 2.91 5.47 0.36
N HIS A 320 3.91 5.85 1.17
CA HIS A 320 4.99 4.95 1.58
C HIS A 320 4.64 4.05 2.78
N LYS A 321 3.45 4.20 3.39
CA LYS A 321 3.02 3.35 4.51
C LYS A 321 2.48 2.01 4.02
N SER A 322 3.11 0.94 4.47
CA SER A 322 2.53 -0.42 4.45
C SER A 322 1.81 -0.68 5.78
N LYS A 323 0.55 -1.14 5.69
CA LYS A 323 -0.20 -2.03 6.61
C LYS A 323 -1.49 -1.51 7.29
N ASN A 324 -2.44 -2.45 7.35
CA ASN A 324 -3.69 -2.59 8.11
C ASN A 324 -4.89 -1.69 7.74
N GLY A 325 -5.23 -1.68 6.44
CA GLY A 325 -6.58 -1.37 5.97
C GLY A 325 -6.92 -2.25 4.77
N ILE A 326 -8.21 -2.42 4.50
CA ILE A 326 -8.65 -3.04 3.24
C ILE A 326 -8.28 -2.05 2.14
N ASP A 327 -7.23 -2.36 1.38
CA ASP A 327 -6.96 -1.67 0.12
C ASP A 327 -8.24 -1.75 -0.70
N ALA A 328 -8.69 -0.64 -1.29
CA ALA A 328 -9.87 -0.67 -2.16
C ALA A 328 -9.49 -1.55 -3.36
N SER A 329 -9.74 -2.86 -3.24
CA SER A 329 -9.15 -3.84 -4.14
C SER A 329 -9.51 -3.49 -5.58
N CYS A 330 -8.50 -3.38 -6.43
CA CYS A 330 -8.64 -3.30 -7.89
C CYS A 330 -9.37 -4.52 -8.49
N LYS A 331 -9.79 -5.50 -7.67
CA LYS A 331 -10.61 -6.65 -8.07
C LYS A 331 -11.88 -6.73 -7.22
N CYS A 332 -12.82 -5.84 -7.49
CA CYS A 332 -14.22 -6.14 -7.20
C CYS A 332 -14.61 -7.31 -8.13
N LYS A 333 -14.80 -8.52 -7.57
CA LYS A 333 -15.22 -9.69 -8.36
C LYS A 333 -16.71 -9.63 -8.77
N ASN A 334 -17.45 -8.63 -8.32
CA ASN A 334 -18.84 -8.39 -8.71
C ASN A 334 -19.01 -6.89 -8.99
N GLY A 335 -19.03 -6.52 -10.27
CA GLY A 335 -19.24 -5.13 -10.68
C GLY A 335 -20.55 -4.53 -10.16
N ILE A 336 -20.62 -3.19 -10.30
CA ILE A 336 -21.76 -2.26 -10.05
C ILE A 336 -21.59 -1.55 -8.68
N ASP A 337 -21.47 -0.23 -8.62
CA ASP A 337 -22.51 0.75 -8.98
C ASP A 337 -22.20 1.72 -10.14
N ALA A 338 -22.43 1.24 -11.36
CA ALA A 338 -23.02 2.07 -12.41
C ALA A 338 -24.46 1.58 -12.62
N PRO A 339 -25.46 2.48 -12.69
CA PRO A 339 -26.86 2.08 -12.78
C PRO A 339 -27.07 1.19 -14.00
N TYR A 340 -27.49 -0.04 -13.75
CA TYR A 340 -27.79 -1.02 -14.78
C TYR A 340 -29.04 -0.54 -15.54
N LYS A 341 -28.92 -0.33 -16.85
CA LYS A 341 -30.08 -0.12 -17.72
C LYS A 341 -30.87 -1.42 -17.78
N CYS A 342 -31.98 -1.51 -17.05
CA CYS A 342 -32.98 -2.54 -17.31
C CYS A 342 -33.78 -2.12 -18.55
N LYS A 343 -33.93 -3.04 -19.51
CA LYS A 343 -34.95 -2.90 -20.55
C LYS A 343 -36.31 -3.02 -19.84
N ASN A 344 -37.05 -1.90 -19.84
CA ASN A 344 -38.42 -1.70 -19.34
C ASN A 344 -38.53 -1.14 -17.90
N GLY A 345 -38.84 0.16 -17.80
CA GLY A 345 -39.74 0.75 -16.77
C GLY A 345 -39.24 1.00 -15.33
N ILE A 346 -39.07 2.29 -15.00
CA ILE A 346 -39.31 3.07 -13.76
C ILE A 346 -39.44 2.38 -12.36
N ASP A 347 -38.67 2.93 -11.39
CA ASP A 347 -38.74 3.05 -9.91
C ASP A 347 -39.17 1.91 -8.95
N THR A 348 -38.32 1.62 -7.93
CA THR A 348 -38.53 1.78 -6.45
C THR A 348 -37.53 0.97 -5.59
N PRO A 349 -37.24 1.36 -4.33
CA PRO A 349 -36.25 0.70 -3.47
C PRO A 349 -36.82 -0.58 -2.83
N CYS A 350 -36.24 -1.75 -3.13
CA CYS A 350 -36.65 -2.99 -2.48
C CYS A 350 -35.96 -3.19 -1.11
N LYS A 351 -36.79 -3.40 -0.10
CA LYS A 351 -36.48 -3.82 1.27
C LYS A 351 -35.64 -5.10 1.28
N CYS A 352 -34.56 -5.11 2.06
CA CYS A 352 -33.80 -6.31 2.39
C CYS A 352 -34.68 -7.25 3.24
N LYS A 353 -34.99 -8.45 2.73
CA LYS A 353 -35.52 -9.54 3.55
C LYS A 353 -34.36 -10.40 4.04
N ASN A 354 -34.27 -10.50 5.37
CA ASN A 354 -33.57 -11.49 6.18
C ASN A 354 -32.09 -11.19 6.48
N GLY A 355 -31.84 -10.88 7.75
CA GLY A 355 -30.51 -10.91 8.35
C GLY A 355 -30.13 -12.30 8.87
N ILE A 356 -28.95 -12.31 9.51
CA ILE A 356 -28.29 -13.33 10.32
C ILE A 356 -27.26 -14.21 9.58
N ASP A 357 -26.08 -14.26 10.21
CA ASP A 357 -24.81 -14.92 9.88
C ASP A 357 -24.89 -16.45 9.65
N ALA A 358 -24.17 -16.96 8.63
CA ALA A 358 -23.36 -18.22 8.59
C ALA A 358 -22.96 -18.63 7.14
N PRO A 359 -21.88 -19.42 6.93
CA PRO A 359 -21.01 -19.39 5.74
C PRO A 359 -21.48 -20.24 4.54
N TYR A 360 -21.17 -19.78 3.33
CA TYR A 360 -21.51 -20.43 2.07
C TYR A 360 -20.62 -21.66 1.80
N LYS A 361 -21.24 -22.84 1.64
CA LYS A 361 -20.66 -24.05 1.02
C LYS A 361 -20.81 -23.95 -0.51
N CYS A 362 -19.74 -24.24 -1.25
CA CYS A 362 -19.77 -24.35 -2.70
C CYS A 362 -20.36 -25.73 -3.13
N LYS A 363 -21.33 -25.73 -4.05
CA LYS A 363 -21.84 -26.87 -4.82
C LYS A 363 -21.40 -26.61 -6.26
N ASN A 364 -20.69 -27.46 -7.03
CA ASN A 364 -20.61 -28.91 -7.08
C ASN A 364 -19.29 -29.35 -7.75
N GLY A 365 -18.75 -30.51 -7.34
CA GLY A 365 -17.62 -31.20 -7.98
C GLY A 365 -17.17 -32.49 -7.29
N MET A 366 -18.11 -33.43 -7.11
CA MET A 366 -18.01 -34.90 -6.89
C MET A 366 -16.84 -35.56 -6.11
N VAL A 367 -17.24 -36.10 -4.94
CA VAL A 367 -16.99 -37.41 -4.29
C VAL A 367 -15.75 -38.25 -4.68
N LEU A 368 -14.90 -38.52 -3.68
CA LEU A 368 -14.28 -39.84 -3.48
C LEU A 368 -14.52 -40.29 -2.04
N HIS A 369 -15.05 -41.50 -1.89
CA HIS A 369 -15.31 -42.18 -0.63
C HIS A 369 -14.01 -42.49 0.12
N GLY A 370 -14.02 -42.30 1.44
CA GLY A 370 -13.06 -42.94 2.33
C GLY A 370 -13.51 -44.36 2.67
N ALA A 371 -12.55 -45.28 2.77
CA ALA A 371 -12.65 -46.49 3.59
C ALA A 371 -11.23 -47.05 3.80
N TRP A 372 -10.79 -47.01 5.07
CA TRP A 372 -9.63 -47.67 5.69
C TRP A 372 -8.22 -47.24 5.28
#